data_AF-I2BK37-F1
#
_entry.id   AF-I2BK37-F1
#
_cell.length_a   1.000
_cell.length_b   1.000
_cell.length_c   1.000
_cell.angle_alpha   90.00
_cell.angle_beta   90.00
_cell.angle_gamma   90.00
#
_symmetry.space_group_name_H-M   'P 1'
#
loop_
_entity.id
_entity.type
_entity.pdbx_description
1 polymer ?
#
loop_
_entity_poly.entity_id
_entity_poly.type
_entity_poly.pdbx_seq_one_letter_code
_entity_poly.pdbx_strand_id
1 'polypeptide(L)' 'HTYKMVNDKGEPVYCKFHHKTDQGIKNLTAAEADALIVPDPDYATRDLYNAIENGNFPSWTTHIQVMTFEEAETFRWNPF' A
#
# COMPACT_ATOMS: atom_id res chain seq x y z
N HIS A 1 -0.62 9.96 -0.18
CA HIS A 1 -0.75 11.37 -0.58
C HIS A 1 -1.11 11.48 -2.05
N THR A 2 -1.56 12.66 -2.49
CA THR A 2 -1.70 12.97 -3.91
C THR A 2 -0.34 13.39 -4.45
N TYR A 3 0.08 12.75 -5.53
CA TYR A 3 1.32 13.06 -6.24
C TYR A 3 0.99 13.66 -7.60
N LYS A 4 1.99 14.27 -8.24
CA LYS A 4 1.92 14.70 -9.63
C LYS A 4 2.77 13.78 -10.48
N MET A 5 2.17 13.13 -11.46
CA MET A 5 2.86 12.32 -12.46
C MET A 5 2.92 13.12 -13.76
N VAL A 6 4.11 13.19 -14.38
CA VAL A 6 4.36 14.02 -15.57
C VAL A 6 4.87 13.12 -16.68
N ASN A 7 4.25 13.21 -17.86
CA ASN A 7 4.67 12.41 -19.03
C ASN A 7 5.87 13.04 -19.76
N ASP A 8 6.30 12.39 -20.85
CA ASP A 8 7.42 12.82 -21.70
C ASP A 8 7.20 14.17 -22.40
N LYS A 9 5.95 14.62 -22.52
CA LYS A 9 5.56 15.93 -23.06
C LYS A 9 5.45 17.01 -21.99
N GLY A 10 5.66 16.69 -20.71
CA GLY A 10 5.51 17.64 -19.61
C GLY A 10 4.06 17.82 -19.12
N GLU A 11 3.12 17.01 -19.60
CA GLU A 11 1.70 17.10 -19.23
C GLU A 11 1.48 16.38 -17.87
N PRO A 12 0.92 17.07 -16.86
CA PRO A 12 0.75 16.50 -15.53
C PRO A 12 -0.65 15.90 -15.30
N VAL A 13 -0.69 14.85 -14.50
CA VAL A 13 -1.91 14.36 -13.85
C VAL A 13 -1.67 14.22 -12.35
N TYR A 14 -2.73 14.36 -11.55
CA TYR A 14 -2.70 13.95 -10.14
C TYR A 14 -2.87 12.45 -10.04
N CYS A 15 -2.16 11.83 -9.11
CA CYS A 15 -2.30 10.39 -8.88
C CYS A 15 -2.18 9.99 -7.41
N LYS A 16 -2.75 8.83 -7.09
CA LYS A 16 -2.52 8.11 -5.84
C LYS A 16 -2.11 6.68 -6.16
N PHE A 17 -1.05 6.21 -5.52
CA PHE A 17 -0.56 4.85 -5.66
C PHE A 17 -1.26 3.91 -4.69
N HIS A 18 -1.64 2.73 -5.17
CA HIS A 18 -2.25 1.68 -4.38
C HIS A 18 -1.50 0.37 -4.61
N HIS A 19 -0.90 -0.16 -3.55
CA HIS A 19 -0.27 -1.47 -3.58
C HIS A 19 -1.25 -2.48 -2.96
N LYS A 20 -1.91 -3.28 -3.79
CA LYS A 20 -2.87 -4.29 -3.34
C LYS A 20 -2.12 -5.59 -3.09
N THR A 21 -2.13 -6.06 -1.84
CA THR A 21 -1.51 -7.35 -1.47
C THR A 21 -2.22 -8.49 -2.17
N ASP A 22 -1.46 -9.42 -2.75
CA ASP A 22 -2.01 -10.62 -3.38
C ASP A 22 -2.21 -11.76 -2.34
N GLN A 23 -1.72 -11.58 -1.11
CA GLN A 23 -1.82 -12.52 0.03
C GLN A 23 -3.15 -12.40 0.80
N GLY A 24 -3.93 -11.36 0.50
CA GLY A 24 -5.11 -10.94 1.25
C GLY A 24 -4.78 -10.09 2.48
N ILE A 25 -5.78 -9.36 2.98
CA ILE A 25 -5.67 -8.55 4.20
C ILE A 25 -6.01 -9.43 5.40
N LYS A 26 -5.05 -9.61 6.30
CA LYS A 26 -5.20 -10.37 7.55
C LYS A 26 -4.71 -9.50 8.69
N ASN A 27 -5.53 -9.36 9.72
CA ASN A 27 -5.26 -8.52 10.88
C ASN A 27 -5.35 -9.36 12.15
N LEU A 28 -4.54 -9.02 13.14
CA LEU A 28 -4.67 -9.56 14.48
C LEU A 28 -5.76 -8.81 15.24
N THR A 29 -6.48 -9.52 16.09
CA THR A 29 -7.23 -8.89 17.19
C THR A 29 -6.27 -8.33 18.23
N ALA A 30 -6.74 -7.40 19.06
CA ALA A 30 -5.93 -6.85 20.14
C ALA A 30 -5.38 -7.95 21.07
N ALA A 31 -6.21 -8.94 21.43
CA ALA A 31 -5.81 -10.05 22.30
C ALA A 31 -4.74 -10.96 21.65
N GLU A 32 -4.82 -11.21 20.34
CA GLU A 32 -3.78 -11.97 19.63
C GLU A 32 -2.46 -11.19 19.53
N ALA A 33 -2.52 -9.87 19.31
CA ALA A 33 -1.34 -9.02 19.29
C ALA A 33 -0.66 -8.97 20.67
N ASP A 34 -1.44 -8.83 21.75
CA ASP A 34 -0.94 -8.84 23.13
C ASP A 34 -0.30 -10.20 23.50
N ALA A 35 -0.86 -11.30 22.99
CA ALA A 35 -0.30 -12.63 23.20
C ALA A 35 1.04 -12.85 22.47
N LEU A 36 1.29 -12.12 21.36
CA LEU A 36 2.50 -12.28 20.54
C LEU A 36 3.66 -11.38 20.97
N ILE A 37 3.39 -10.22 21.57
CA ILE A 37 4.41 -9.18 21.80
C ILE A 37 5.59 -9.63 22.68
N VAL A 38 5.35 -10.50 23.67
CA VAL A 38 6.39 -11.02 24.57
C VAL A 38 7.10 -12.26 24.02
N PRO A 39 6.38 -13.33 23.59
CA PRO A 39 7.05 -14.52 23.10
C PRO A 39 7.73 -14.32 21.74
N ASP A 40 7.29 -13.35 20.95
CA ASP A 40 7.73 -13.16 19.58
C ASP A 40 7.62 -11.69 19.12
N PRO A 41 8.46 -10.80 19.67
CA PRO A 41 8.45 -9.38 19.31
C PRO A 41 8.79 -9.13 17.82
N ASP A 42 9.47 -10.09 17.18
CA ASP A 42 9.90 -10.03 15.79
C ASP A 42 8.96 -10.77 14.82
N TYR A 43 7.74 -11.09 15.25
CA TYR A 43 6.76 -11.89 14.51
C TYR A 43 6.71 -11.57 13.00
N ALA A 44 6.52 -10.30 12.64
CA ALA A 44 6.39 -9.87 11.24
C ALA A 44 7.71 -9.95 10.46
N THR A 45 8.84 -9.66 11.11
CA THR A 45 10.17 -9.76 10.50
C THR A 45 10.51 -11.22 10.20
N ARG A 46 10.27 -12.10 11.18
CA ARG A 46 10.48 -13.55 11.03
C ARG A 46 9.56 -14.14 9.98
N ASP A 47 8.29 -13.73 9.94
CA ASP A 47 7.32 -14.17 8.92
C ASP A 47 7.81 -13.83 7.51
N LEU A 48 8.21 -12.57 7.27
CA LEU A 48 8.74 -12.16 5.97
C LEU A 48 10.02 -12.91 5.59
N TYR A 49 10.96 -13.07 6.53
CA TYR A 49 12.18 -13.84 6.29
C TYR A 49 11.87 -15.28 5.89
N ASN A 50 11.06 -15.97 6.69
CA ASN A 50 10.69 -17.36 6.44
C ASN A 50 9.89 -17.52 5.13
N ALA A 51 9.02 -16.58 4.79
CA ALA A 51 8.28 -16.61 3.53
C ALA A 51 9.23 -16.60 2.33
N ILE A 52 10.22 -15.69 2.33
CA ILE A 52 11.23 -15.59 1.27
C ILE A 52 12.12 -16.84 1.24
N GLU A 53 12.62 -17.30 2.39
CA GLU A 53 13.48 -18.48 2.48
C GLU A 53 12.78 -19.75 1.97
N ASN A 54 11.46 -19.87 2.18
CA ASN A 54 10.66 -20.99 1.71
C ASN A 54 10.16 -20.84 0.25
N GLY A 55 10.60 -19.81 -0.47
CA GLY A 55 10.17 -19.54 -1.85
C GLY A 55 8.74 -19.00 -1.99
N ASN A 56 8.09 -18.62 -0.89
CA ASN A 56 6.77 -18.00 -0.87
C ASN A 56 6.91 -16.48 -0.98
N PHE A 57 7.35 -16.00 -2.14
CA PHE A 57 7.63 -14.57 -2.34
C PHE A 57 6.32 -13.75 -2.30
N PRO A 58 6.19 -12.79 -1.36
CA PRO A 58 5.01 -11.93 -1.30
C PRO A 58 4.98 -10.97 -2.49
N SER A 59 3.79 -10.68 -3.01
CA SER A 59 3.62 -9.77 -4.14
C SER A 59 2.51 -8.74 -3.90
N TRP A 60 2.57 -7.66 -4.68
CA TRP A 60 1.55 -6.63 -4.67
C TRP A 60 1.24 -6.17 -6.08
N THR A 61 -0.03 -6.19 -6.45
CA THR A 61 -0.51 -5.58 -7.68
C THR A 61 -0.62 -4.06 -7.50
N THR A 62 0.22 -3.32 -8.23
CA THR A 62 0.24 -1.86 -8.15
C THR A 62 -0.79 -1.24 -9.09
N HIS A 63 -1.64 -0.38 -8.54
CA HIS A 63 -2.63 0.40 -9.26
C HIS A 63 -2.37 1.89 -9.04
N ILE A 64 -2.77 2.69 -10.03
CA ILE A 64 -2.80 4.14 -9.90
C ILE A 64 -4.24 4.63 -10.06
N GLN A 65 -4.67 5.46 -9.13
CA GLN A 65 -5.82 6.34 -9.36
C GLN A 65 -5.29 7.60 -10.02
N VAL A 66 -5.93 8.04 -11.10
CA VAL A 66 -5.53 9.19 -11.90
C VAL A 66 -6.67 10.20 -11.88
N MET A 67 -6.32 11.48 -11.78
CA MET A 67 -7.24 12.62 -11.79
C MET A 67 -6.59 13.76 -12.58
N THR A 68 -7.31 14.35 -13.53
CA THR A 68 -6.82 15.53 -14.26
C THR A 68 -6.85 16.78 -13.37
N PHE A 69 -6.24 17.86 -13.83
CA PHE A 69 -6.25 19.12 -13.07
C PHE A 69 -7.66 19.73 -13.06
N GLU A 70 -8.39 19.65 -14.16
CA GLU A 70 -9.77 20.12 -14.30
C GLU A 70 -10.73 19.33 -13.40
N GLU A 71 -10.53 18.00 -13.31
CA GLU A 71 -11.27 17.16 -12.38
C GLU A 71 -11.00 17.55 -10.93
N ALA A 72 -9.75 17.87 -10.58
CA ALA A 72 -9.38 18.28 -9.23
C ALA A 72 -10.01 19.61 -8.80
N GLU A 73 -10.15 20.58 -9.72
CA GLU A 73 -10.79 21.88 -9.45
C GLU A 73 -12.27 21.77 -9.10
N THR A 74 -12.95 20.79 -9.71
CA THR A 74 -14.41 20.62 -9.58
C THR A 74 -14.79 19.48 -8.63
N PHE A 75 -13.80 18.77 -8.07
CA PHE A 75 -14.05 17.63 -7.21
C PHE A 75 -14.71 18.06 -5.89
N ARG A 76 -15.67 17.25 -5.41
CA ARG A 76 -16.43 17.55 -4.19
C ARG A 76 -15.61 17.59 -2.90
N TRP A 77 -14.38 17.09 -2.92
CA TRP A 77 -13.45 17.08 -1.80
C TRP A 77 -12.11 17.67 -2.22
N ASN A 78 -11.38 18.29 -1.29
CA ASN A 78 -10.02 18.71 -1.56
C ASN A 78 -9.13 17.47 -1.78
N PRO A 79 -8.51 17.30 -2.97
CA PRO A 79 -7.69 16.13 -3.24
C PRO A 79 -6.31 16.18 -2.58
N PHE A 80 -5.92 17.28 -1.91
CA PHE A 80 -4.59 17.51 -1.32
C PHE A 80 -4.54 17.29 0.20
#